data_AF-A0A6B9Y847-F1
#
_entry.id   AF-A0A6B9Y847-F1
#
_cell.length_a   1.000
_cell.length_b   1.000
_cell.length_c   1.000
_cell.angle_alpha   90.00
_cell.angle_beta   90.00
_cell.angle_gamma   90.00
#
_symmetry.space_group_name_H-M   'P 1'
#
loop_
_entity.id
_entity.type
_entity.pdbx_description
1 polymer ?
#
loop_
_entity_poly.entity_id
_entity_poly.type
_entity_poly.pdbx_seq_one_letter_code
_entity_poly.pdbx_strand_id
1 'polypeptide(L)'
;MRTLQNHSGSGVVTLPKDDLAKDDLLEDGEVAGGQPADIDRIGRRTYVLRFPEIGDDQLPELTECELINRLAAQRALAMNASANGLEG
;
A
#
# COMPACT_ATOMS: atom_id res chain seq x y z
N MET A 1 -13.80 2.29 -9.54
CA MET A 1 -13.82 2.58 -8.09
C MET A 1 -14.64 1.49 -7.41
N ARG A 2 -14.10 0.79 -6.40
CA ARG A 2 -14.81 -0.27 -5.64
C ARG A 2 -15.48 0.34 -4.41
N THR A 3 -16.58 -0.24 -3.95
CA THR A 3 -17.36 0.25 -2.80
C THR A 3 -16.97 -0.50 -1.52
N LEU A 4 -16.78 0.22 -0.42
CA LEU A 4 -16.57 -0.37 0.91
C LEU A 4 -17.85 -1.08 1.36
N GLN A 5 -17.74 -2.34 1.77
CA GLN A 5 -18.89 -3.10 2.30
C GLN A 5 -18.74 -3.29 3.81
N ASN A 6 -19.85 -3.36 4.54
CA ASN A 6 -19.84 -3.71 5.95
C ASN A 6 -19.96 -5.23 6.08
N HIS A 7 -19.00 -5.86 6.75
CA HIS A 7 -19.00 -7.27 7.08
C HIS A 7 -18.65 -7.45 8.56
N SER A 8 -19.62 -7.93 9.35
CA SER A 8 -19.42 -8.27 10.77
C SER A 8 -18.78 -7.15 11.61
N GLY A 9 -19.12 -5.89 11.33
CA GLY A 9 -18.59 -4.73 12.05
C GLY A 9 -17.26 -4.20 11.52
N SER A 10 -16.70 -4.81 10.47
CA SER A 10 -15.52 -4.34 9.75
C SER A 10 -15.88 -3.86 8.34
N GLY A 11 -15.11 -2.89 7.83
CA GLY A 11 -15.19 -2.48 6.44
C GLY A 11 -14.31 -3.37 5.57
N VAL A 12 -14.86 -3.96 4.51
CA VAL A 12 -14.11 -4.78 3.55
C VAL A 12 -13.97 -4.07 2.21
N VAL A 13 -12.80 -4.20 1.61
CA VAL A 13 -12.43 -3.68 0.29
C VAL A 13 -12.04 -4.86 -0.60
N THR A 14 -12.48 -4.83 -1.85
CA THR A 14 -12.16 -5.87 -2.84
C THR A 14 -10.90 -5.48 -3.62
N LEU A 15 -9.94 -6.41 -3.68
CA LEU A 15 -8.78 -6.33 -4.57
C LEU A 15 -9.01 -7.21 -5.82
N PRO A 16 -8.54 -6.80 -7.01
CA PRO A 16 -8.65 -7.63 -8.22
C PRO A 16 -7.83 -8.92 -8.11
N LYS A 17 -8.44 -10.07 -8.45
CA LYS A 17 -7.74 -11.37 -8.45
C LYS A 17 -6.51 -11.37 -9.37
N ASP A 18 -6.58 -10.68 -10.51
CA ASP A 18 -5.45 -10.61 -11.46
C ASP A 18 -4.22 -9.92 -10.89
N ASP A 19 -4.39 -8.97 -9.96
CA ASP A 19 -3.25 -8.30 -9.32
C ASP A 19 -2.67 -9.20 -8.23
N LEU A 20 -3.53 -9.83 -7.42
CA LEU A 20 -3.10 -10.81 -6.42
C LEU A 20 -2.34 -11.99 -7.04
N ALA A 21 -2.76 -12.46 -8.22
CA ALA A 21 -2.12 -13.55 -8.93
C ALA A 21 -0.70 -13.20 -9.44
N LYS A 22 -0.45 -11.93 -9.79
CA LYS A 22 0.89 -11.48 -10.24
C LYS A 22 1.90 -11.43 -9.09
N ASP A 23 1.40 -11.27 -7.87
CA ASP A 23 2.18 -11.17 -6.65
C ASP A 23 2.22 -12.51 -5.89
N ASP A 24 1.83 -13.62 -6.54
CA ASP A 24 1.80 -14.98 -5.98
C ASP A 24 0.97 -15.11 -4.67
N LEU A 25 -0.04 -14.25 -4.50
CA LEU A 25 -0.91 -14.21 -3.31
C LEU A 25 -2.13 -15.13 -3.40
N LEU A 26 -2.22 -15.95 -4.45
CA LEU A 26 -3.31 -16.91 -4.67
C LEU A 26 -2.77 -18.34 -4.77
N GLU A 27 -3.40 -19.27 -4.07
CA GLU A 27 -3.20 -20.72 -4.18
C GLU A 27 -4.41 -21.32 -4.90
N ASP A 28 -4.20 -22.02 -6.01
CA ASP A 28 -5.28 -22.59 -6.84
C ASP A 28 -6.39 -21.58 -7.24
N GLY A 29 -6.02 -20.30 -7.37
CA GLY A 29 -6.93 -19.21 -7.76
C GLY A 29 -7.75 -18.62 -6.60
N GLU A 30 -7.50 -19.06 -5.37
CA GLU A 30 -8.11 -18.56 -4.15
C GLU A 30 -7.05 -17.99 -3.19
N VAL A 31 -7.48 -17.12 -2.28
CA VAL A 31 -6.56 -16.57 -1.27
C VAL A 31 -6.22 -17.68 -0.27
N ALA A 32 -4.93 -17.89 -0.05
CA ALA A 32 -4.40 -18.82 0.93
C ALA A 32 -5.02 -18.57 2.33
N GLY A 33 -5.52 -19.62 2.97
CA GLY A 33 -6.07 -19.52 4.32
C GLY A 33 -4.99 -19.10 5.31
N GLY A 34 -5.16 -17.94 5.96
CA GLY A 34 -4.24 -17.47 6.99
C GLY A 34 -3.05 -16.66 6.49
N GLN A 35 -3.06 -16.21 5.22
CA GLN A 35 -2.06 -15.26 4.72
C GLN A 35 -2.11 -13.96 5.54
N PRO A 36 -1.02 -13.56 6.21
CA PRO A 36 -0.96 -12.31 6.94
C PRO A 36 -0.98 -11.13 5.96
N ALA A 37 -1.55 -10.02 6.42
CA ALA A 37 -1.44 -8.74 5.73
C ALA A 37 -1.23 -7.64 6.77
N ASP A 38 -0.33 -6.72 6.46
CA ASP A 38 0.00 -5.59 7.29
C ASP A 38 -0.69 -4.32 6.78
N ILE A 39 -1.22 -3.51 7.70
CA ILE A 39 -2.01 -2.31 7.37
C ILE A 39 -1.46 -1.11 8.10
N ASP A 40 -0.86 -0.19 7.35
CA ASP A 40 -0.40 1.10 7.84
C ASP A 40 -1.38 2.21 7.53
N ARG A 41 -1.71 3.01 8.54
CA ARG A 41 -2.44 4.27 8.33
C ARG A 41 -1.47 5.41 8.11
N ILE A 42 -1.39 5.90 6.87
CA ILE A 42 -0.48 6.99 6.48
C ILE A 42 -1.13 8.38 6.49
N GLY A 43 -2.41 8.49 6.84
CA GLY A 43 -3.09 9.77 6.89
C GLY A 43 -4.59 9.69 7.16
N ARG A 44 -5.30 10.78 6.87
CA ARG A 44 -6.76 10.81 7.01
C ARG A 44 -7.39 10.02 5.86
N ARG A 45 -8.00 8.87 6.19
CA ARG A 45 -8.67 7.96 5.24
C ARG A 45 -7.73 7.36 4.18
N THR A 46 -6.45 7.29 4.49
CA THR A 46 -5.44 6.72 3.59
C THR A 46 -4.72 5.60 4.33
N TYR A 47 -4.69 4.44 3.70
CA TYR A 47 -4.13 3.21 4.25
C TYR A 47 -3.25 2.56 3.18
N VAL A 48 -2.16 1.94 3.62
CA VAL A 48 -1.31 1.07 2.81
C VAL A 48 -1.52 -0.35 3.31
N LEU A 49 -1.79 -1.27 2.39
CA LEU A 49 -1.90 -2.70 2.66
C LEU A 49 -0.67 -3.36 2.04
N ARG A 50 0.00 -4.22 2.80
CA ARG A 50 1.19 -4.98 2.36
C ARG A 50 1.02 -6.44 2.69
N PHE A 51 1.52 -7.30 1.82
CA PHE A 51 1.55 -8.74 2.02
C PHE A 51 3.02 -9.15 2.16
N PRO A 52 3.46 -9.64 3.33
CA PRO A 52 4.81 -10.17 3.48
C PRO A 52 4.96 -11.49 2.73
N GLU A 53 6.19 -11.80 2.31
CA GLU A 53 6.52 -13.14 1.84
C GLU A 53 6.41 -14.16 2.99
N ILE A 54 6.08 -15.41 2.65
CA ILE A 54 5.93 -16.47 3.65
C ILE A 54 7.28 -16.71 4.34
N GLY A 55 7.33 -16.50 5.65
CA GLY A 55 8.54 -16.65 6.46
C GLY A 55 9.26 -15.35 6.78
N ASP A 56 8.78 -14.22 6.26
CA ASP A 56 9.26 -12.89 6.64
C ASP A 56 8.39 -12.33 7.78
N ASP A 57 8.89 -12.42 9.01
CA ASP A 57 8.18 -11.96 10.21
C ASP A 57 8.17 -10.43 10.34
N GLN A 58 8.93 -9.68 9.52
CA GLN A 58 9.08 -8.24 9.65
C GLN A 58 9.14 -7.53 8.30
N LEU A 59 8.02 -6.91 7.92
CA LEU A 59 8.04 -5.89 6.87
C LEU A 59 8.83 -4.66 7.35
N PRO A 60 9.72 -4.08 6.52
CA PRO A 60 10.40 -2.84 6.86
C PRO A 60 9.38 -1.71 7.07
N GLU A 61 9.69 -0.73 7.91
CA GLU A 61 8.82 0.43 8.05
C GLU A 61 8.68 1.15 6.69
N LEU A 62 7.55 1.84 6.47
CA LEU A 62 7.35 2.60 5.23
C LEU A 62 8.45 3.64 4.98
N THR A 63 9.04 4.18 6.05
CA THR A 63 10.18 5.11 6.04
C THR A 63 11.49 4.47 5.63
N GLU A 64 11.60 3.14 5.70
CA GLU A 64 12.79 2.37 5.31
C GLU A 64 12.70 1.87 3.86
N CYS A 65 11.50 1.90 3.27
CA CYS A 65 11.26 1.50 1.90
C CYS A 65 11.91 2.49 0.91
N GLU A 66 12.92 2.05 0.15
CA GLU A 66 13.65 2.90 -0.81
C GLU A 66 12.74 3.61 -1.83
N LEU A 67 11.72 2.91 -2.32
CA LEU A 67 10.76 3.49 -3.26
C LEU A 67 9.98 4.65 -2.63
N ILE A 68 9.54 4.51 -1.38
CA ILE A 68 8.81 5.55 -0.66
C ILE A 68 9.71 6.77 -0.47
N ASN A 69 10.96 6.55 -0.05
CA ASN A 69 11.94 7.63 0.11
C ASN A 69 12.24 8.35 -1.21
N ARG A 70 12.41 7.60 -2.31
CA ARG A 70 12.61 8.19 -3.64
C ARG A 70 11.42 9.05 -4.07
N LEU A 71 10.18 8.54 -3.92
CA LEU A 71 8.98 9.28 -4.29
C LEU A 71 8.79 10.53 -3.41
N ALA A 72 9.07 10.43 -2.11
CA ALA A 72 9.03 11.56 -1.20
C ALA A 72 10.05 12.63 -1.60
N ALA A 73 11.29 12.25 -1.91
CA ALA A 73 12.34 13.15 -2.37
C ALA A 73 11.96 13.84 -3.70
N GLN A 74 11.44 13.09 -4.68
CA GLN A 74 10.97 13.65 -5.95
C GLN A 74 9.87 14.69 -5.74
N ARG A 75 8.91 14.42 -4.85
CA ARG A 75 7.85 15.39 -4.53
C ARG A 75 8.39 16.62 -3.82
N ALA A 76 9.30 16.46 -2.87
CA ALA A 76 9.91 17.59 -2.16
C ALA A 76 10.66 18.52 -3.13
N LEU A 77 11.43 17.95 -4.07
CA LEU A 77 12.12 18.72 -5.12
C LEU A 77 11.12 19.45 -6.04
N ALA A 78 10.04 18.78 -6.46
CA ALA A 78 9.01 19.40 -7.30
C ALA A 78 8.26 20.55 -6.59
N MET A 79 7.96 20.40 -5.29
CA MET A 79 7.33 21.44 -4.49
C MET A 79 8.26 22.65 -4.30
N ASN A 80 9.56 22.42 -4.09
CA ASN A 80 10.54 23.49 -3.97
C ASN A 80 10.74 24.25 -5.29
N ALA A 81 10.78 23.53 -6.42
CA ALA A 81 10.86 24.15 -7.75
C ALA A 81 9.62 25.00 -8.07
N SER A 82 8.45 24.58 -7.61
CA SER A 82 7.19 25.33 -7.80
C SER A 82 7.10 26.58 -6.90
N ALA A 83 7.71 26.54 -5.72
CA ALA A 83 7.76 27.70 -4.82
C ALA A 83 8.71 28.80 -5.33
N ASN A 84 9.86 28.42 -5.89
CA ASN A 84 10.84 29.38 -6.45
C ASN A 84 10.44 29.97 -7.82
N GLY A 85 9.38 29.45 -8.46
CA GLY A 85 8.89 29.93 -9.76
C GLY A 85 7.92 31.12 -9.68
N LEU A 86 7.59 31.60 -8.48
CA LEU A 86 6.68 32.73 -8.24
C LEU A 86 7.41 34.04 -7.85
N GLU A 87 8.75 34.04 -7.88
CA GLU A 87 9.58 35.21 -7.55
C GLU A 87 10.35 35.77 -8.77
N GLY A 88 9.91 35.46 -10.00
CA GLY A 88 10.52 35.95 -11.25
C GLY A 88 9.66 36.98 -11.99
#